data_AF-A0AA36KCY1-F1
#
_entry.id   AF-A0AA36KCY1-F1
#
_cell.length_a   1.000
_cell.length_b   1.000
_cell.length_c   1.000
_cell.angle_alpha   90.00
_cell.angle_beta   90.00
_cell.angle_gamma   90.00
#
_symmetry.space_group_name_H-M   'P 1'
#
loop_
_entity.id
_entity.type
_entity.pdbx_description
1 polymer ?
#
loop_
_entity_poly.entity_id
_entity_poly.type
_entity_poly.pdbx_seq_one_letter_code
_entity_poly.pdbx_strand_id
1 'polypeptide(L)'
;MLIELYDQLRKNLIEINDFYLEQCQLKLLNQFDNISQEADEYEEKWRTEKESHYFNKDPYDSSSLYYDSYDASIIFYQNLSDLQQNVRFSVIAGMYHRWEKQFRSFLHNQSRWWGCTHQVRNEIWTLPVNKLFMLFKTDEFDIEKQEFFKDFDACRVIVNVFKHGNGSSYRELCNKYPFYLKENYHGMENNPLPYFIYEPTFNITDDDVVKFSKAISEFWRKLKNIENVEDREEWLRRTFEKRKRK
;
A
#
# COMPACT_ATOMS: atom_id res chain seq x y z
N MET A 1 3.46 -29.89 15.88
CA MET A 1 2.23 -29.08 15.60
C MET A 1 2.24 -28.57 14.16
N LEU A 2 1.08 -28.30 13.53
CA LEU A 2 0.93 -27.98 12.09
C LEU A 2 0.35 -26.56 11.86
N ILE A 3 0.82 -25.87 10.82
CA ILE A 3 0.14 -24.77 10.14
C ILE A 3 -0.28 -25.27 8.76
N GLU A 4 -1.59 -25.32 8.52
CA GLU A 4 -2.13 -25.79 7.24
C GLU A 4 -3.10 -24.78 6.62
N LEU A 5 -2.80 -24.40 5.39
CA LEU A 5 -3.67 -23.58 4.54
C LEU A 5 -4.32 -24.47 3.48
N TYR A 6 -5.51 -24.98 3.80
CA TYR A 6 -6.32 -25.81 2.89
C TYR A 6 -6.68 -25.05 1.61
N ASP A 7 -6.76 -25.79 0.50
CA ASP A 7 -6.93 -25.23 -0.84
C ASP A 7 -8.17 -24.35 -1.00
N GLN A 8 -9.29 -24.71 -0.37
CA GLN A 8 -10.50 -23.88 -0.47
C GLN A 8 -10.31 -22.52 0.20
N LEU A 9 -9.67 -22.47 1.37
CA LEU A 9 -9.39 -21.20 2.04
C LEU A 9 -8.40 -20.37 1.21
N ARG A 10 -7.38 -21.02 0.61
CA ARG A 10 -6.43 -20.37 -0.28
C ARG A 10 -7.11 -19.72 -1.47
N LYS A 11 -7.98 -20.46 -2.17
CA LYS A 11 -8.77 -19.96 -3.31
C LYS A 11 -9.64 -18.77 -2.88
N ASN A 12 -10.38 -18.91 -1.78
CA ASN A 12 -11.23 -17.83 -1.27
C ASN A 12 -10.42 -16.56 -0.94
N LEU A 13 -9.24 -16.68 -0.33
CA LEU A 13 -8.39 -15.52 0.00
C LEU A 13 -7.88 -14.80 -1.25
N ILE A 14 -7.56 -15.54 -2.31
CA ILE A 14 -7.16 -15.00 -3.61
C ILE A 14 -8.35 -14.32 -4.30
N GLU A 15 -9.50 -15.00 -4.42
CA GLU A 15 -10.71 -14.45 -5.03
C GLU A 15 -11.19 -13.17 -4.34
N ILE A 16 -11.07 -13.13 -3.01
CA ILE A 16 -11.38 -11.94 -2.22
C ILE A 16 -10.48 -10.74 -2.58
N ASN A 17 -9.19 -10.98 -2.84
CA ASN A 17 -8.23 -9.95 -3.22
C ASN A 17 -8.45 -9.50 -4.67
N ASP A 18 -8.69 -10.44 -5.57
CA ASP A 18 -8.96 -10.18 -6.98
C ASP A 18 -10.25 -9.35 -7.14
N PHE A 19 -11.33 -9.73 -6.43
CA PHE A 19 -12.57 -8.93 -6.37
C PHE A 19 -12.33 -7.51 -5.84
N TYR A 20 -11.49 -7.34 -4.82
CA TYR A 20 -11.19 -6.01 -4.29
C TYR A 20 -10.52 -5.14 -5.34
N LEU A 21 -9.52 -5.66 -6.06
CA LEU A 21 -8.85 -4.95 -7.14
C LEU A 21 -9.84 -4.55 -8.24
N GLU A 22 -10.63 -5.51 -8.74
CA GLU A 22 -11.60 -5.29 -9.82
C GLU A 22 -12.60 -4.18 -9.45
N GLN A 23 -13.16 -4.24 -8.24
CA GLN A 23 -14.12 -3.24 -7.81
C GLN A 23 -13.47 -1.87 -7.56
N CYS A 24 -12.25 -1.81 -7.06
CA CYS A 24 -11.53 -0.55 -6.89
C CYS A 24 -11.16 0.09 -8.23
N GLN A 25 -10.78 -0.70 -9.23
CA GLN A 25 -10.55 -0.18 -10.59
C GLN A 25 -11.83 0.45 -11.15
N LEU A 26 -12.92 -0.31 -11.18
CA LEU A 26 -14.19 0.14 -11.75
C LEU A 26 -14.80 1.35 -11.03
N LYS A 27 -14.74 1.36 -9.70
CA LYS A 27 -15.48 2.33 -8.88
C LYS A 27 -14.67 3.53 -8.43
N LEU A 28 -13.34 3.44 -8.44
CA LEU A 28 -12.47 4.46 -7.86
C LEU A 28 -11.41 4.94 -8.85
N LEU A 29 -10.62 4.04 -9.44
CA LEU A 29 -9.45 4.44 -10.24
C LEU A 29 -9.84 4.97 -11.62
N ASN A 30 -10.72 4.26 -12.34
CA ASN A 30 -11.16 4.63 -13.69
C ASN A 30 -11.98 5.95 -13.71
N GLN A 31 -12.36 6.48 -12.54
CA GLN A 31 -13.02 7.78 -12.44
C GLN A 31 -12.08 8.95 -12.77
N PHE A 32 -10.78 8.70 -12.94
CA PHE A 32 -9.76 9.71 -13.20
C PHE A 32 -9.11 9.56 -14.59
N ASP A 33 -9.71 8.81 -15.51
CA ASP A 33 -9.14 8.58 -16.85
C ASP A 33 -9.18 9.84 -17.73
N ASN A 34 -10.08 10.78 -17.42
CA ASN A 34 -10.39 11.98 -18.22
C ASN A 34 -10.08 13.30 -17.50
N ILE A 35 -9.15 13.32 -16.54
CA ILE A 35 -8.83 14.53 -15.74
C ILE A 35 -8.45 15.77 -16.58
N SER A 36 -7.81 15.59 -17.74
CA SER A 36 -7.49 16.70 -18.65
C SER A 36 -8.76 17.33 -19.22
N GLN A 37 -9.72 16.49 -19.65
CA GLN A 37 -10.99 16.97 -20.18
C GLN A 37 -11.81 17.67 -19.08
N GLU A 38 -11.82 17.15 -17.85
CA GLU A 38 -12.51 17.80 -16.73
C GLU A 38 -11.91 19.18 -16.41
N ALA A 39 -10.59 19.35 -16.57
CA ALA A 39 -9.93 20.64 -16.40
C ALA A 39 -10.31 21.64 -17.51
N ASP A 40 -10.37 21.19 -18.77
CA ASP A 40 -10.84 22.01 -19.89
C ASP A 40 -12.30 22.46 -19.70
N GLU A 41 -13.17 21.54 -19.26
CA GLU A 41 -14.58 21.84 -18.94
C GLU A 41 -14.70 22.80 -17.75
N TYR A 42 -13.81 22.67 -16.75
CA TYR A 42 -13.75 23.59 -15.62
C TYR A 42 -13.33 25.00 -16.04
N GLU A 43 -12.36 25.11 -16.97
CA GLU A 43 -11.89 26.39 -17.51
C GLU A 43 -13.05 27.18 -18.13
N GLU A 44 -13.84 26.54 -19.00
CA GLU A 44 -14.98 27.17 -19.66
C GLU A 44 -16.08 27.57 -18.68
N LYS A 45 -16.35 26.70 -17.70
CA LYS A 45 -17.32 26.99 -16.65
C LYS A 45 -16.87 28.20 -15.81
N TRP A 46 -15.60 28.22 -15.41
CA TRP A 46 -15.02 29.32 -14.63
C TRP A 46 -15.11 30.63 -15.40
N ARG A 47 -14.76 30.64 -16.69
CA ARG A 47 -14.91 31.80 -17.57
C ARG A 47 -16.34 32.33 -17.57
N THR A 48 -17.30 31.45 -17.86
CA THR A 48 -18.72 31.82 -17.97
C THR A 48 -19.26 32.43 -16.67
N GLU A 49 -18.87 31.87 -15.52
CA GLU A 49 -19.28 32.37 -14.20
C GLU A 49 -18.65 33.74 -13.87
N LYS A 50 -17.45 34.03 -14.38
CA LYS A 50 -16.70 35.25 -14.09
C LYS A 50 -16.84 36.34 -15.14
N GLU A 51 -17.33 36.02 -16.33
CA GLU A 51 -17.47 36.93 -17.48
C GLU A 51 -18.15 38.27 -17.10
N SER A 52 -19.22 38.22 -16.31
CA SER A 52 -19.94 39.43 -15.86
C SER A 52 -19.12 40.39 -14.99
N HIS A 53 -18.07 39.90 -14.31
CA HIS A 53 -17.19 40.72 -13.49
C HIS A 53 -16.12 41.45 -14.30
N TYR A 54 -15.72 40.91 -15.46
CA TYR A 54 -14.70 41.47 -16.35
C TYR A 54 -15.31 42.38 -17.42
N PHE A 55 -16.59 42.17 -17.80
CA PHE A 55 -17.28 43.01 -18.79
C PHE A 55 -17.53 44.47 -18.35
N ASN A 56 -17.45 44.78 -17.05
CA ASN A 56 -17.61 46.14 -16.52
C ASN A 56 -16.30 46.93 -16.44
N LYS A 57 -15.22 46.40 -17.03
CA LYS A 57 -13.87 46.96 -16.98
C LYS A 57 -13.23 46.90 -18.38
N ASP A 58 -12.20 47.72 -18.53
CA ASP A 58 -11.41 48.02 -19.73
C ASP A 58 -11.25 46.80 -20.68
N PRO A 59 -11.27 46.94 -22.03
CA PRO A 59 -11.01 45.86 -22.98
C PRO A 59 -9.76 44.99 -22.71
N TYR A 60 -8.73 45.50 -22.02
CA TYR A 60 -7.60 44.67 -21.54
C TYR A 60 -8.00 43.60 -20.50
N ASP A 61 -9.16 43.74 -19.86
CA ASP A 61 -9.73 42.81 -18.88
C ASP A 61 -10.29 41.53 -19.54
N SER A 62 -10.55 41.55 -20.85
CA SER A 62 -10.95 40.33 -21.56
C SER A 62 -9.80 39.32 -21.69
N SER A 63 -8.56 39.79 -21.80
CA SER A 63 -7.38 38.92 -21.88
C SER A 63 -6.97 38.39 -20.51
N SER A 64 -7.09 39.20 -19.45
CA SER A 64 -6.87 38.73 -18.07
C SER A 64 -7.83 37.60 -17.70
N LEU A 65 -9.10 37.68 -18.14
CA LEU A 65 -10.07 36.59 -17.93
C LEU A 65 -9.58 35.24 -18.50
N TYR A 66 -8.99 35.22 -19.70
CA TYR A 66 -8.45 34.00 -20.29
C TYR A 66 -7.27 33.45 -19.48
N TYR A 67 -6.30 34.29 -19.13
CA TYR A 67 -5.15 33.87 -18.32
C TYR A 67 -5.56 33.37 -16.94
N ASP A 68 -6.45 34.10 -16.26
CA ASP A 68 -6.94 33.72 -14.93
C ASP A 68 -7.73 32.40 -14.98
N SER A 69 -8.53 32.18 -16.03
CA SER A 69 -9.25 30.92 -16.22
C SER A 69 -8.31 29.74 -16.47
N TYR A 70 -7.26 29.94 -17.25
CA TYR A 70 -6.24 28.94 -17.53
C TYR A 70 -5.42 28.60 -16.27
N ASP A 71 -5.04 29.59 -15.48
CA ASP A 71 -4.39 29.35 -14.18
C ASP A 71 -5.31 28.56 -13.24
N ALA A 72 -6.61 28.87 -13.23
CA ALA A 72 -7.60 28.13 -12.46
C ALA A 72 -7.75 26.67 -12.95
N SER A 73 -7.70 26.43 -14.26
CA SER A 73 -7.78 25.07 -14.84
C SER A 73 -6.53 24.24 -14.52
N ILE A 74 -5.34 24.85 -14.52
CA ILE A 74 -4.10 24.21 -14.05
C ILE A 74 -4.23 23.76 -12.59
N ILE A 75 -4.70 24.64 -11.70
CA ILE A 75 -4.88 24.31 -10.28
C ILE A 75 -5.91 23.20 -10.10
N PHE A 76 -7.01 23.24 -10.86
CA PHE A 76 -8.02 22.19 -10.85
C PHE A 76 -7.46 20.83 -11.27
N TYR A 77 -6.70 20.80 -12.39
CA TYR A 77 -6.02 19.60 -12.86
C TYR A 77 -5.05 19.02 -11.81
N GLN A 78 -4.24 19.88 -11.19
CA GLN A 78 -3.30 19.48 -10.14
C GLN A 78 -4.03 18.83 -8.95
N ASN A 79 -5.12 19.44 -8.49
CA ASN A 79 -5.94 18.90 -7.40
C ASN A 79 -6.56 17.53 -7.76
N LEU A 80 -7.04 17.34 -8.98
CA LEU A 80 -7.55 16.04 -9.44
C LEU A 80 -6.44 14.98 -9.52
N SER A 81 -5.26 15.35 -10.01
CA SER A 81 -4.09 14.46 -10.05
C SER A 81 -3.66 14.03 -8.63
N ASP A 82 -3.64 14.96 -7.68
CA ASP A 82 -3.32 14.65 -6.28
C ASP A 82 -4.40 13.78 -5.63
N LEU A 83 -5.67 14.03 -5.95
CA LEU A 83 -6.77 13.16 -5.53
C LEU A 83 -6.63 11.74 -6.11
N GLN A 84 -6.30 11.60 -7.39
CA GLN A 84 -6.05 10.31 -8.04
C GLN A 84 -4.94 9.54 -7.31
N GLN A 85 -3.84 10.21 -6.97
CA GLN A 85 -2.75 9.60 -6.19
C GLN A 85 -3.22 9.14 -4.81
N ASN A 86 -3.98 9.97 -4.09
CA ASN A 86 -4.54 9.60 -2.79
C ASN A 86 -5.50 8.39 -2.88
N VAL A 87 -6.27 8.30 -3.95
CA VAL A 87 -7.14 7.14 -4.21
C VAL A 87 -6.30 5.88 -4.43
N ARG A 88 -5.23 5.94 -5.25
CA ARG A 88 -4.28 4.82 -5.43
C ARG A 88 -3.71 4.35 -4.09
N PHE A 89 -3.23 5.28 -3.24
CA PHE A 89 -2.74 4.94 -1.90
C PHE A 89 -3.79 4.27 -1.03
N SER A 90 -5.01 4.81 -1.04
CA SER A 90 -6.11 4.28 -0.25
C SER A 90 -6.47 2.85 -0.66
N VAL A 91 -6.45 2.55 -1.96
CA VAL A 91 -6.66 1.20 -2.50
C VAL A 91 -5.53 0.25 -2.08
N ILE A 92 -4.27 0.67 -2.26
CA ILE A 92 -3.09 -0.14 -1.88
C ILE A 92 -3.11 -0.43 -0.36
N ALA A 93 -3.34 0.58 0.47
CA ALA A 93 -3.42 0.43 1.92
C ALA A 93 -4.58 -0.46 2.35
N GLY A 94 -5.76 -0.28 1.76
CA GLY A 94 -6.93 -1.11 2.03
C GLY A 94 -6.67 -2.58 1.73
N MET A 95 -6.07 -2.86 0.58
CA MET A 95 -5.68 -4.22 0.16
C MET A 95 -4.66 -4.85 1.11
N TYR A 96 -3.57 -4.14 1.41
CA TYR A 96 -2.51 -4.63 2.29
C TYR A 96 -3.00 -4.86 3.72
N HIS A 97 -3.75 -3.91 4.30
CA HIS A 97 -4.30 -4.07 5.65
C HIS A 97 -5.33 -5.21 5.75
N ARG A 98 -6.10 -5.44 4.69
CA ARG A 98 -7.00 -6.60 4.62
C ARG A 98 -6.21 -7.90 4.62
N TRP A 99 -5.18 -8.01 3.77
CA TRP A 99 -4.27 -9.15 3.74
C TRP A 99 -3.64 -9.39 5.12
N GLU A 100 -3.11 -8.35 5.77
CA GLU A 100 -2.43 -8.49 7.06
C GLU A 100 -3.37 -9.02 8.14
N LYS A 101 -4.60 -8.49 8.19
CA LYS A 101 -5.65 -8.99 9.10
C LYS A 101 -6.02 -10.44 8.78
N GLN A 102 -6.13 -10.82 7.51
CA GLN A 102 -6.41 -12.20 7.09
C GLN A 102 -5.27 -13.15 7.52
N PHE A 103 -4.02 -12.76 7.31
CA PHE A 103 -2.85 -13.56 7.70
C PHE A 103 -2.75 -13.74 9.21
N ARG A 104 -2.92 -12.66 9.97
CA ARG A 104 -2.96 -12.73 11.44
C ARG A 104 -4.14 -13.58 11.93
N SER A 105 -5.33 -13.42 11.34
CA SER A 105 -6.51 -14.23 11.69
C SER A 105 -6.30 -15.72 11.40
N PHE A 106 -5.70 -16.02 10.24
CA PHE A 106 -5.33 -17.38 9.87
C PHE A 106 -4.39 -17.99 10.91
N LEU A 107 -3.26 -17.34 11.21
CA LEU A 107 -2.30 -17.81 12.21
C LEU A 107 -2.93 -17.92 13.61
N HIS A 108 -3.73 -16.93 14.02
CA HIS A 108 -4.46 -16.95 15.28
C HIS A 108 -5.41 -18.17 15.37
N ASN A 109 -6.11 -18.51 14.28
CA ASN A 109 -6.99 -19.68 14.25
C ASN A 109 -6.21 -20.99 14.28
N GLN A 110 -5.11 -21.10 13.51
CA GLN A 110 -4.22 -22.27 13.55
C GLN A 110 -3.63 -22.48 14.95
N SER A 111 -3.28 -21.39 15.64
CA SER A 111 -2.66 -21.43 16.96
C SER A 111 -3.51 -22.05 18.08
N ARG A 112 -4.83 -22.20 17.86
CA ARG A 112 -5.72 -22.91 18.79
C ARG A 112 -5.31 -24.38 18.94
N TRP A 113 -4.72 -24.97 17.90
CA TRP A 113 -4.29 -26.36 17.86
C TRP A 113 -2.83 -26.56 18.27
N TRP A 114 -2.09 -25.47 18.45
CA TRP A 114 -0.71 -25.56 18.91
C TRP A 114 -0.62 -25.76 20.43
N GLY A 115 -1.73 -25.84 21.17
CA GLY A 115 -1.63 -25.93 22.63
C GLY A 115 -0.80 -24.78 23.23
N CYS A 116 -0.91 -23.56 22.67
CA CYS A 116 -0.28 -22.32 23.13
C CYS A 116 -1.23 -21.49 24.03
N THR A 117 -0.73 -20.55 24.83
CA THR A 117 -1.59 -19.81 25.77
C THR A 117 -2.37 -18.72 25.03
N HIS A 118 -3.42 -18.15 25.65
CA HIS A 118 -4.11 -17.00 25.07
C HIS A 118 -3.15 -15.81 24.81
N GLN A 119 -2.10 -15.66 25.63
CA GLN A 119 -1.12 -14.60 25.48
C GLN A 119 -0.33 -14.73 24.15
N VAL A 120 0.10 -15.94 23.80
CA VAL A 120 0.77 -16.22 22.49
C VAL A 120 -0.13 -15.85 21.32
N ARG A 121 -1.41 -16.19 21.42
CA ARG A 121 -2.37 -15.89 20.37
C ARG A 121 -2.56 -14.38 20.19
N ASN A 122 -2.48 -13.62 21.28
CA ASN A 122 -2.49 -12.16 21.22
C ASN A 122 -1.19 -11.59 20.63
N GLU A 123 -0.04 -12.22 20.85
CA GLU A 123 1.24 -11.78 20.25
C GLU A 123 1.21 -11.87 18.71
N ILE A 124 0.46 -12.81 18.12
CA ILE A 124 0.24 -12.86 16.66
C ILE A 124 -0.35 -11.55 16.13
N TRP A 125 -1.07 -10.77 16.93
CA TRP A 125 -1.64 -9.49 16.52
C TRP A 125 -0.69 -8.30 16.67
N THR A 126 0.36 -8.42 17.49
CA THR A 126 1.26 -7.30 17.81
C THR A 126 2.63 -7.46 17.16
N LEU A 127 3.04 -8.68 16.82
CA LEU A 127 4.34 -8.93 16.21
C LEU A 127 4.47 -8.28 14.83
N PRO A 128 5.65 -7.74 14.48
CA PRO A 128 5.96 -7.35 13.11
C PRO A 128 5.73 -8.51 12.13
N VAL A 129 5.17 -8.23 10.95
CA VAL A 129 4.75 -9.28 10.02
C VAL A 129 5.91 -10.15 9.52
N ASN A 130 7.10 -9.58 9.38
CA ASN A 130 8.32 -10.31 9.04
C ASN A 130 8.70 -11.35 10.10
N LYS A 131 8.39 -11.11 11.39
CA LYS A 131 8.55 -12.14 12.43
C LYS A 131 7.58 -13.29 12.25
N LEU A 132 6.38 -13.04 11.71
CA LEU A 132 5.41 -14.08 11.40
C LEU A 132 5.85 -14.92 10.17
N PHE A 133 6.55 -14.32 9.21
CA PHE A 133 7.12 -15.06 8.06
C PHE A 133 8.15 -16.11 8.48
N MET A 134 8.88 -15.87 9.56
CA MET A 134 9.85 -16.84 10.08
C MET A 134 9.22 -18.19 10.47
N LEU A 135 7.92 -18.21 10.82
CA LEU A 135 7.18 -19.45 11.04
C LEU A 135 7.16 -20.37 9.82
N PHE A 136 7.26 -19.79 8.63
CA PHE A 136 7.21 -20.52 7.36
C PHE A 136 8.59 -20.82 6.78
N LYS A 137 9.66 -20.29 7.38
CA LYS A 137 11.01 -20.46 6.83
C LYS A 137 11.48 -21.91 7.00
N THR A 138 11.89 -22.53 5.90
CA THR A 138 12.54 -23.84 5.82
C THR A 138 13.80 -23.73 4.96
N ASP A 139 14.62 -24.79 4.91
CA ASP A 139 15.79 -24.82 4.03
C ASP A 139 15.38 -24.71 2.55
N GLU A 140 14.21 -25.23 2.17
CA GLU A 140 13.65 -25.17 0.82
C GLU A 140 12.58 -24.08 0.60
N PHE A 141 12.32 -23.23 1.59
CA PHE A 141 11.32 -22.16 1.47
C PHE A 141 11.67 -20.95 2.32
N ASP A 142 11.88 -19.83 1.65
CA ASP A 142 12.02 -18.54 2.27
C ASP A 142 11.10 -17.56 1.53
N ILE A 143 10.12 -17.00 2.26
CA ILE A 143 9.16 -16.03 1.71
C ILE A 143 9.92 -14.84 1.13
N GLU A 144 11.01 -14.41 1.77
CA GLU A 144 11.79 -13.24 1.35
C GLU A 144 12.57 -13.47 0.06
N LYS A 145 12.76 -14.74 -0.34
CA LYS A 145 13.45 -15.12 -1.58
C LYS A 145 12.49 -15.43 -2.74
N GLN A 146 11.19 -15.32 -2.54
CA GLN A 146 10.21 -15.57 -3.60
C GLN A 146 10.17 -14.39 -4.58
N GLU A 147 9.88 -14.66 -5.85
CA GLU A 147 9.81 -13.62 -6.90
C GLU A 147 8.81 -12.51 -6.58
N PHE A 148 7.64 -12.87 -6.03
CA PHE A 148 6.59 -11.91 -5.64
C PHE A 148 7.01 -11.01 -4.47
N PHE A 149 8.02 -11.41 -3.70
CA PHE A 149 8.31 -10.76 -2.41
C PHE A 149 8.77 -9.32 -2.58
N LYS A 150 9.51 -9.02 -3.65
CA LYS A 150 10.00 -7.65 -3.91
C LYS A 150 8.83 -6.66 -3.99
N ASP A 151 7.78 -7.03 -4.70
CA ASP A 151 6.61 -6.19 -4.93
C ASP A 151 5.68 -6.18 -3.71
N PHE A 152 5.57 -7.31 -3.03
CA PHE A 152 4.87 -7.43 -1.77
C PHE A 152 5.49 -6.54 -0.67
N ASP A 153 6.81 -6.58 -0.53
CA ASP A 153 7.53 -5.79 0.48
C ASP A 153 7.53 -4.30 0.12
N ALA A 154 7.61 -3.95 -1.17
CA ALA A 154 7.39 -2.57 -1.64
C ALA A 154 6.00 -2.05 -1.22
N CYS A 155 4.93 -2.85 -1.41
CA CYS A 155 3.58 -2.51 -0.96
C CYS A 155 3.55 -2.24 0.56
N ARG A 156 4.11 -3.12 1.40
CA ARG A 156 4.23 -2.90 2.85
C ARG A 156 4.92 -1.58 3.17
N VAL A 157 6.07 -1.31 2.56
CA VAL A 157 6.87 -0.11 2.82
C VAL A 157 6.10 1.13 2.43
N ILE A 158 5.50 1.16 1.23
CA ILE A 158 4.68 2.28 0.74
C ILE A 158 3.51 2.57 1.68
N VAL A 159 2.77 1.56 2.11
CA VAL A 159 1.63 1.73 3.04
C VAL A 159 2.10 2.33 4.37
N ASN A 160 3.27 1.90 4.87
CA ASN A 160 3.83 2.48 6.09
C ASN A 160 4.29 3.92 5.91
N VAL A 161 4.88 4.29 4.76
CA VAL A 161 5.23 5.68 4.45
C VAL A 161 3.98 6.54 4.36
N PHE A 162 2.95 6.09 3.64
CA PHE A 162 1.69 6.82 3.53
C PHE A 162 1.05 7.09 4.91
N LYS A 163 1.17 6.14 5.85
CA LYS A 163 0.65 6.29 7.22
C LYS A 163 1.49 7.19 8.12
N HIS A 164 2.82 7.13 8.00
CA HIS A 164 3.75 7.70 8.99
C HIS A 164 4.61 8.85 8.46
N GLY A 165 4.53 9.17 7.17
CA GLY A 165 5.33 10.19 6.51
C GLY A 165 6.84 9.91 6.60
N ASN A 166 7.60 10.97 6.91
CA ASN A 166 9.07 11.01 6.92
C ASN A 166 9.71 10.27 8.11
N GLY A 167 9.46 8.96 8.20
CA GLY A 167 9.98 8.08 9.24
C GLY A 167 11.00 7.05 8.76
N SER A 168 11.19 6.00 9.56
CA SER A 168 12.06 4.86 9.21
C SER A 168 11.62 4.17 7.92
N SER A 169 10.31 4.07 7.68
CA SER A 169 9.77 3.49 6.45
C SER A 169 10.09 4.34 5.21
N TYR A 170 10.21 5.66 5.34
CA TYR A 170 10.60 6.51 4.22
C TYR A 170 12.06 6.28 3.84
N ARG A 171 12.95 6.17 4.83
CA ARG A 171 14.35 5.76 4.58
C ARG A 171 14.44 4.37 3.96
N GLU A 172 13.59 3.43 4.41
CA GLU A 172 13.50 2.10 3.80
C GLU A 172 13.06 2.18 2.34
N LEU A 173 12.08 3.03 2.01
CA LEU A 173 11.61 3.28 0.66
C LEU A 173 12.73 3.83 -0.24
N CYS A 174 13.42 4.90 0.20
CA CYS A 174 14.53 5.50 -0.54
C CYS A 174 15.63 4.47 -0.85
N ASN A 175 15.94 3.59 0.11
CA ASN A 175 17.04 2.64 -0.04
C ASN A 175 16.67 1.42 -0.88
N LYS A 176 15.47 0.87 -0.70
CA LYS A 176 15.08 -0.41 -1.32
C LYS A 176 14.26 -0.25 -2.59
N TYR A 177 13.40 0.77 -2.66
CA TYR A 177 12.45 0.94 -3.76
C TYR A 177 12.36 2.40 -4.24
N PRO A 178 13.49 3.06 -4.58
CA PRO A 178 13.49 4.46 -4.99
C PRO A 178 12.69 4.74 -6.27
N PHE A 179 12.45 3.72 -7.11
CA PHE A 179 11.63 3.82 -8.33
C PHE A 179 10.21 4.35 -8.08
N TYR A 180 9.64 4.15 -6.89
CA TYR A 180 8.30 4.64 -6.55
C TYR A 180 8.26 6.12 -6.16
N LEU A 181 9.41 6.80 -6.15
CA LEU A 181 9.51 8.22 -5.85
C LEU A 181 9.54 9.03 -7.15
N LYS A 182 8.87 10.18 -7.16
CA LYS A 182 8.88 11.11 -8.31
C LYS A 182 10.25 11.76 -8.52
N GLU A 183 10.98 11.99 -7.44
CA GLU A 183 12.30 12.59 -7.49
C GLU A 183 13.37 11.52 -7.78
N ASN A 184 14.17 11.75 -8.82
CA ASN A 184 15.35 10.94 -9.12
C ASN A 184 16.42 11.18 -8.03
N TYR A 185 16.32 10.48 -6.90
CA TYR A 185 17.25 10.60 -5.77
C TYR A 185 18.64 9.96 -6.03
N HIS A 186 18.97 9.60 -7.27
CA HIS A 186 20.29 9.13 -7.66
C HIS A 186 21.32 10.27 -7.54
N GLY A 187 22.05 10.33 -6.42
CA GLY A 187 23.19 11.23 -6.23
C GLY A 187 23.28 11.96 -4.88
N MET A 188 22.32 11.80 -3.97
CA MET A 188 22.33 12.46 -2.65
C MET A 188 22.88 11.59 -1.51
N GLU A 189 23.81 10.68 -1.79
CA GLU A 189 24.43 9.81 -0.76
C GLU A 189 25.17 10.59 0.34
N ASN A 190 25.51 11.86 0.09
CA ASN A 190 26.33 12.70 0.99
C ASN A 190 25.60 13.91 1.60
N ASN A 191 24.28 14.07 1.41
CA ASN A 191 23.58 15.23 1.97
C ASN A 191 22.32 14.83 2.76
N PRO A 192 22.41 14.68 4.10
CA PRO A 192 21.30 14.20 4.93
C PRO A 192 20.16 15.22 5.13
N LEU A 193 20.15 16.35 4.41
CA LEU A 193 19.42 17.55 4.82
C LEU A 193 18.09 17.91 4.09
N PRO A 194 17.59 17.24 3.02
CA PRO A 194 16.20 17.47 2.61
C PRO A 194 15.24 16.33 3.00
N TYR A 195 15.69 15.26 3.67
CA TYR A 195 14.83 14.11 4.04
C TYR A 195 13.66 14.45 4.98
N PHE A 196 13.67 15.63 5.62
CA PHE A 196 12.71 16.01 6.66
C PHE A 196 11.80 17.18 6.28
N ILE A 197 12.05 17.86 5.15
CA ILE A 197 11.39 19.14 4.83
C ILE A 197 10.22 18.97 3.85
N TYR A 198 10.24 17.92 3.02
CA TYR A 198 9.22 17.69 1.99
C TYR A 198 8.43 16.41 2.24
N GLU A 199 7.12 16.46 1.98
CA GLU A 199 6.30 15.24 1.95
C GLU A 199 6.77 14.32 0.80
N PRO A 200 6.82 13.00 1.02
CA PRO A 200 7.22 12.06 -0.03
C PRO A 200 6.37 12.22 -1.29
N THR A 201 7.00 12.57 -2.40
CA THR A 201 6.32 12.61 -3.71
C THR A 201 6.47 11.27 -4.40
N PHE A 202 5.34 10.68 -4.80
CA PHE A 202 5.30 9.33 -5.33
C PHE A 202 4.95 9.28 -6.81
N ASN A 203 5.54 8.31 -7.50
CA ASN A 203 5.26 7.97 -8.88
C ASN A 203 4.52 6.62 -8.96
N ILE A 204 3.38 6.51 -8.28
CA ILE A 204 2.55 5.30 -8.31
C ILE A 204 1.54 5.40 -9.44
N THR A 205 1.44 4.33 -10.20
CA THR A 205 0.52 4.16 -11.33
C THR A 205 -0.55 3.11 -11.01
N ASP A 206 -1.57 3.00 -11.86
CA ASP A 206 -2.58 1.94 -11.72
C ASP A 206 -1.97 0.53 -11.97
N ASP A 207 -0.93 0.44 -12.80
CA ASP A 207 -0.17 -0.79 -12.98
C ASP A 207 0.52 -1.25 -11.69
N ASP A 208 0.99 -0.33 -10.86
CA ASP A 208 1.56 -0.65 -9.56
C ASP A 208 0.51 -1.21 -8.59
N VAL A 209 -0.72 -0.69 -8.64
CA VAL A 209 -1.85 -1.24 -7.85
C VAL A 209 -2.11 -2.70 -8.25
N VAL A 210 -2.18 -2.98 -9.55
CA VAL A 210 -2.35 -4.33 -10.09
C VAL A 210 -1.19 -5.23 -9.69
N LYS A 211 0.05 -4.73 -9.78
CA LYS A 211 1.28 -5.42 -9.43
C LYS A 211 1.31 -5.83 -7.95
N PHE A 212 0.96 -4.91 -7.04
CA PHE A 212 0.87 -5.21 -5.61
C PHE A 212 -0.24 -6.22 -5.30
N SER A 213 -1.37 -6.13 -5.99
CA SER A 213 -2.46 -7.10 -5.83
C SER A 213 -2.03 -8.51 -6.26
N LYS A 214 -1.37 -8.63 -7.41
CA LYS A 214 -0.79 -9.90 -7.88
C LYS A 214 0.19 -10.48 -6.88
N ALA A 215 1.05 -9.64 -6.27
CA ALA A 215 2.00 -10.09 -5.27
C ALA A 215 1.31 -10.65 -3.99
N ILE A 216 0.18 -10.05 -3.57
CA ILE A 216 -0.64 -10.56 -2.48
C ILE A 216 -1.30 -11.90 -2.84
N SER A 217 -1.84 -12.03 -4.05
CA SER A 217 -2.40 -13.30 -4.52
C SER A 217 -1.33 -14.39 -4.64
N GLU A 218 -0.11 -14.05 -5.10
CA GLU A 218 1.04 -14.97 -5.15
C GLU A 218 1.52 -15.39 -3.75
N PHE A 219 1.51 -14.48 -2.77
CA PHE A 219 1.79 -14.84 -1.38
C PHE A 219 0.89 -15.99 -0.94
N TRP A 220 -0.43 -15.85 -1.11
CA TRP A 220 -1.36 -16.91 -0.75
C TRP A 220 -1.17 -18.16 -1.59
N ARG A 221 -0.83 -18.04 -2.87
CA ARG A 221 -0.61 -19.18 -3.77
C ARG A 221 0.62 -20.01 -3.36
N LYS A 222 1.70 -19.33 -2.94
CA LYS A 222 3.00 -19.97 -2.64
C LYS A 222 3.21 -20.33 -1.16
N LEU A 223 2.39 -19.80 -0.25
CA LEU A 223 2.53 -20.08 1.19
C LEU A 223 2.46 -21.59 1.47
N LYS A 224 3.53 -22.16 2.03
CA LYS A 224 3.61 -23.59 2.32
C LYS A 224 2.95 -23.94 3.66
N ASN A 225 2.51 -25.20 3.78
CA ASN A 225 2.15 -25.77 5.08
C ASN A 225 3.42 -26.08 5.87
N ILE A 226 3.33 -26.04 7.20
CA ILE A 226 4.49 -26.16 8.08
C ILE A 226 4.24 -27.12 9.23
N GLU A 227 5.10 -28.12 9.36
CA GLU A 227 5.16 -29.02 10.51
C GLU A 227 6.17 -28.53 11.56
N ASN A 228 6.01 -29.04 12.78
CA ASN A 228 6.86 -28.80 13.95
C ASN A 228 7.04 -27.31 14.28
N VAL A 229 5.92 -26.57 14.31
CA VAL A 229 5.87 -25.12 14.56
C VAL A 229 6.52 -24.73 15.90
N GLU A 230 6.50 -25.59 16.93
CA GLU A 230 7.17 -25.30 18.21
C GLU A 230 8.65 -25.05 18.04
N ASP A 231 9.34 -25.76 17.14
CA ASP A 231 10.80 -25.70 17.07
C ASP A 231 11.32 -24.48 16.30
N ARG A 232 10.43 -23.78 15.58
CA ARG A 232 10.84 -22.72 14.64
C ARG A 232 11.09 -21.38 15.29
N GLU A 233 10.32 -21.02 16.32
CA GLU A 233 10.36 -19.66 16.86
C GLU A 233 10.58 -19.64 18.38
N GLU A 234 11.63 -18.93 18.79
CA GLU A 234 12.04 -18.81 20.19
C GLU A 234 10.93 -18.24 21.09
N TRP A 235 10.17 -17.25 20.60
CA TRP A 235 9.08 -16.64 21.37
C TRP A 235 7.93 -17.64 21.64
N LEU A 236 7.64 -18.52 20.68
CA LEU A 236 6.71 -19.64 20.84
C LEU A 236 7.28 -20.67 21.83
N ARG A 237 8.53 -21.11 21.66
CA ARG A 237 9.22 -22.07 22.54
C ARG A 237 9.21 -21.64 24.00
N ARG A 238 9.64 -20.40 24.28
CA ARG A 238 9.62 -19.82 25.65
C ARG A 238 8.25 -19.90 26.29
N THR A 239 7.19 -19.80 25.50
CA THR A 239 5.83 -19.86 26.03
C THR A 239 5.35 -21.29 26.29
N PHE A 240 5.80 -22.27 25.51
CA PHE A 240 5.60 -23.68 25.82
C PHE A 240 6.36 -24.12 27.08
N GLU A 241 7.59 -23.64 27.27
CA GLU A 241 8.39 -23.94 28.46
C GLU A 241 7.77 -23.39 29.75
N LYS A 242 7.19 -22.19 29.70
CA LYS A 242 6.42 -21.62 30.84
C LYS A 242 5.22 -22.48 31.25
N ARG A 243 4.68 -23.27 30.32
CA ARG A 243 3.56 -24.20 30.55
C ARG A 243 3.96 -25.46 31.31
N LYS A 244 5.20 -25.95 31.13
CA LYS A 244 5.74 -27.12 31.84
C LYS A 244 6.13 -26.84 33.29
N ARG A 245 6.21 -25.56 33.69
CA ARG A 245 6.62 -25.13 35.05
C ARG A 245 5.44 -24.82 35.98
N LYS A 246 4.21 -25.05 35.53
CA LYS A 246 2.98 -25.00 36.35
C LYS A 246 2.37 -26.39 36.41
#